data_AF-A0A4Y8D6E4-F1
#
_entry.id   AF-A0A4Y8D6E4-F1
#
_cell.length_a   1.000
_cell.length_b   1.000
_cell.length_c   1.000
_cell.angle_alpha   90.00
_cell.angle_beta   90.00
_cell.angle_gamma   90.00
#
_symmetry.space_group_name_H-M   'P 1'
#
loop_
_entity.id
_entity.type
_entity.pdbx_description
1 polymer ?
#
loop_
_entity_poly.entity_id
_entity_poly.type
_entity_poly.pdbx_seq_one_letter_code
_entity_poly.pdbx_strand_id
1 'polypeptide(L)'
;MVALVRRTPGALLRKLIPCVVIVLVLNLFLYSSLDLTQFGFSPKITNSRHNVCEAQGWRQYQPKRPRKVYDLFMLSSELDWLEIRLHTLADHVDYFVVVESNMTFTGHSKPLLFLDNESRFSQFSPKIIYHLLENRPLTSRRTWDYEDHQRNAMFTQVIPRLNGTETANIGDVLLVSDIDEIPRPETLDLLRACDFDKRLTLSSRFYYYGFQFLHKGPEWPHPQATIYAGPTKTILPADLRNGEGGFRLFNYFQKRNLANASWHCSSCFSTIAEILNKMASFSHTTLNQEVFRSEARIVDRVRKGLDLWDRKGEDYEILMENSDIPGWVGNNSERFGYLLRREGENAGFVDYVAGGGDRITY
;
A
#
# COMPACT_ATOMS: atom_id res chain seq x y z
N MET A 1 -4.75 -24.10 74.95
CA MET A 1 -3.69 -23.68 73.99
C MET A 1 -3.32 -24.87 73.11
N VAL A 2 -3.87 -24.96 71.89
CA VAL A 2 -3.33 -25.76 70.77
C VAL A 2 -3.69 -24.99 69.49
N ALA A 3 -2.70 -24.60 68.70
CA ALA A 3 -2.87 -23.86 67.45
C ALA A 3 -2.87 -24.82 66.25
N LEU A 4 -3.87 -24.71 65.38
CA LEU A 4 -3.97 -25.39 64.09
C LEU A 4 -3.37 -24.50 62.98
N VAL A 5 -2.36 -25.01 62.26
CA VAL A 5 -1.79 -24.37 61.07
C VAL A 5 -2.39 -24.99 59.80
N ARG A 6 -2.96 -24.14 58.94
CA ARG A 6 -3.49 -24.49 57.59
C ARG A 6 -2.34 -24.74 56.60
N ARG A 7 -2.43 -25.79 55.77
CA ARG A 7 -1.57 -26.03 54.59
C ARG A 7 -2.21 -25.43 53.33
N THR A 8 -1.41 -24.74 52.50
CA THR A 8 -1.79 -24.16 51.20
C THR A 8 -1.38 -25.08 50.02
N PRO A 9 -2.17 -25.15 48.92
CA PRO A 9 -1.88 -25.99 47.77
C PRO A 9 -1.09 -25.20 46.70
N GLY A 10 0.23 -25.11 46.84
CA GLY A 10 1.10 -24.34 45.92
C GLY A 10 2.19 -25.13 45.19
N ALA A 11 2.28 -26.45 45.39
CA ALA A 11 3.46 -27.22 44.97
C ALA A 11 3.31 -27.99 43.64
N LEU A 12 2.10 -28.20 43.11
CA LEU A 12 1.90 -29.00 41.90
C LEU A 12 2.01 -28.20 40.58
N LEU A 13 1.78 -26.89 40.60
CA LEU A 13 1.71 -26.07 39.37
C LEU A 13 3.09 -25.69 38.80
N ARG A 14 4.17 -25.84 39.57
CA ARG A 14 5.54 -25.47 39.14
C ARG A 14 6.29 -26.54 38.34
N LYS A 15 5.74 -27.75 38.20
CA LYS A 15 6.41 -28.85 37.47
C LYS A 15 5.91 -29.08 36.04
N LEU A 16 4.84 -28.40 35.59
CA LEU A 16 4.27 -28.57 34.24
C LEU A 16 4.70 -27.50 33.22
N ILE A 17 5.29 -26.40 33.69
CA ILE A 17 5.74 -25.28 32.84
C ILE A 17 6.96 -25.63 31.96
N PRO A 18 7.96 -26.44 32.39
CA PRO A 18 9.14 -26.71 31.55
C PRO A 18 8.85 -27.63 30.35
N CYS A 19 7.86 -28.53 30.44
CA CYS A 19 7.59 -29.52 29.39
C CYS A 19 6.81 -28.94 28.20
N VAL A 20 5.98 -27.92 28.40
CA VAL A 20 5.19 -27.30 27.30
C VAL A 20 6.06 -26.39 26.43
N VAL A 21 7.10 -25.78 27.01
CA VAL A 21 8.02 -24.88 26.28
C VAL A 21 8.98 -25.65 25.37
N ILE A 22 9.40 -26.87 25.75
CA ILE A 22 10.33 -27.68 24.95
C ILE A 22 9.66 -28.26 23.69
N VAL A 23 8.36 -28.63 23.76
CA VAL A 23 7.61 -29.15 22.60
C VAL A 23 7.31 -28.05 21.56
N LEU A 24 7.16 -26.80 22.00
CA LEU A 24 6.94 -25.66 21.10
C LEU A 24 8.23 -25.22 20.38
N VAL A 25 9.40 -25.31 21.04
CA VAL A 25 10.68 -24.94 20.44
C VAL A 25 11.16 -25.98 19.40
N LEU A 26 10.86 -27.28 19.60
CA LEU A 26 11.24 -28.33 18.65
C LEU A 26 10.39 -28.33 17.36
N ASN A 27 9.15 -27.83 17.39
CA ASN A 27 8.33 -27.66 16.17
C ASN A 27 8.71 -26.42 15.34
N LEU A 28 9.38 -25.43 15.95
CA LEU A 28 9.84 -24.22 15.27
C LEU A 28 11.16 -24.42 14.49
N PHE A 29 11.91 -25.50 14.76
CA PHE A 29 13.19 -25.79 14.10
C PHE A 29 13.10 -26.78 12.93
N LEU A 30 11.93 -27.36 12.65
CA LEU A 30 11.73 -28.32 11.55
C LEU A 30 10.99 -27.74 10.33
N TYR A 31 10.61 -26.46 10.34
CA TYR A 31 9.90 -25.77 9.25
C TYR A 31 10.71 -24.61 8.63
N SER A 32 12.03 -24.69 8.66
CA SER A 32 12.93 -23.67 8.13
C SER A 32 13.94 -24.25 7.16
N SER A 33 13.45 -24.81 6.05
CA SER A 33 14.22 -24.96 4.80
C SER A 33 13.32 -25.53 3.69
N LEU A 34 12.61 -24.66 2.97
CA LEU A 34 12.15 -24.95 1.61
C LEU A 34 12.42 -23.72 0.76
N ASP A 35 13.54 -23.79 0.04
CA ASP A 35 13.95 -22.84 -0.98
C ASP A 35 13.14 -23.15 -2.24
N LEU A 36 12.26 -22.22 -2.64
CA LEU A 36 11.39 -22.34 -3.82
C LEU A 36 11.79 -21.27 -4.85
N THR A 37 13.02 -21.37 -5.31
CA THR A 37 13.54 -20.59 -6.44
C THR A 37 13.78 -21.49 -7.64
N GLN A 38 12.71 -21.95 -8.29
CA GLN A 38 12.70 -22.35 -9.71
C GLN A 38 11.34 -22.91 -10.09
N PHE A 39 10.46 -22.12 -10.70
CA PHE A 39 9.49 -22.63 -11.68
C PHE A 39 9.10 -21.50 -12.63
N GLY A 40 9.60 -21.58 -13.86
CA GLY A 40 9.14 -20.76 -14.98
C GLY A 40 7.71 -21.17 -15.36
N PHE A 41 6.84 -20.18 -15.52
CA PHE A 41 5.42 -20.39 -15.82
C PHE A 41 5.15 -20.36 -17.33
N SER A 42 4.42 -21.36 -17.81
CA SER A 42 3.68 -21.36 -19.08
C SER A 42 2.26 -21.87 -18.80
N PRO A 43 1.18 -21.19 -19.22
CA PRO A 43 -0.15 -21.56 -18.76
C PRO A 43 -0.94 -22.41 -19.77
N LYS A 44 -1.33 -23.62 -19.33
CA LYS A 44 -2.60 -24.26 -19.74
C LYS A 44 -3.60 -24.07 -18.59
N ILE A 45 -4.63 -23.27 -18.86
CA ILE A 45 -5.60 -22.73 -17.90
C ILE A 45 -6.78 -23.69 -17.75
N THR A 46 -6.97 -24.25 -16.56
CA THR A 46 -8.27 -24.64 -15.93
C THR A 46 -8.04 -25.44 -14.63
N ASN A 47 -7.01 -26.29 -14.57
CA ASN A 47 -6.60 -26.99 -13.33
C ASN A 47 -5.74 -26.14 -12.38
N SER A 48 -5.35 -24.92 -12.77
CA SER A 48 -4.40 -24.08 -12.04
C SER A 48 -5.02 -23.30 -10.87
N ARG A 49 -6.32 -22.97 -10.89
CA ARG A 49 -6.92 -22.07 -9.88
C ARG A 49 -7.09 -22.69 -8.49
N HIS A 50 -7.37 -23.99 -8.41
CA HIS A 50 -7.45 -24.68 -7.11
C HIS A 50 -6.09 -24.69 -6.40
N ASN A 51 -5.02 -24.95 -7.16
CA ASN A 51 -3.66 -25.05 -6.63
C ASN A 51 -3.15 -23.71 -6.05
N VAL A 52 -3.54 -22.58 -6.66
CA VAL A 52 -3.05 -21.25 -6.26
C VAL A 52 -3.63 -20.78 -4.91
N CYS A 53 -4.92 -21.04 -4.61
CA CYS A 53 -5.48 -20.70 -3.29
C CYS A 53 -4.92 -21.60 -2.18
N GLU A 54 -4.81 -22.89 -2.44
CA GLU A 54 -4.29 -23.86 -1.47
C GLU A 54 -2.83 -23.60 -1.11
N ALA A 55 -2.01 -23.15 -2.08
CA ALA A 55 -0.64 -22.69 -1.83
C ALA A 55 -0.54 -21.54 -0.81
N GLN A 56 -1.61 -20.75 -0.66
CA GLN A 56 -1.72 -19.67 0.34
C GLN A 56 -2.44 -20.11 1.62
N GLY A 57 -2.84 -21.39 1.72
CA GLY A 57 -3.69 -21.89 2.81
C GLY A 57 -5.13 -21.38 2.74
N TRP A 58 -5.56 -20.87 1.58
CA TRP A 58 -6.90 -20.34 1.35
C TRP A 58 -7.77 -21.33 0.60
N ARG A 59 -9.09 -21.17 0.79
CA ARG A 59 -10.07 -21.92 0.00
C ARG A 59 -10.35 -21.16 -1.28
N GLN A 60 -10.72 -21.89 -2.32
CA GLN A 60 -11.28 -21.24 -3.50
C GLN A 60 -12.56 -20.49 -3.10
N TYR A 61 -12.66 -19.24 -3.53
CA TYR A 61 -13.92 -18.51 -3.46
C TYR A 61 -14.92 -19.17 -4.40
N GLN A 62 -16.11 -19.52 -3.87
CA GLN A 62 -17.19 -20.14 -4.64
C GLN A 62 -18.24 -19.06 -4.97
N PRO A 63 -18.10 -18.35 -6.10
CA PRO A 63 -18.98 -17.24 -6.45
C PRO A 63 -20.42 -17.71 -6.69
N LYS A 64 -21.39 -17.04 -6.06
CA LYS A 64 -22.78 -17.04 -6.54
C LYS A 64 -22.99 -16.09 -7.74
N ARG A 65 -22.03 -15.19 -7.96
CA ARG A 65 -21.95 -14.19 -9.03
C ARG A 65 -20.48 -13.80 -9.24
N PRO A 66 -20.10 -13.22 -10.39
CA PRO A 66 -18.76 -12.66 -10.56
C PRO A 66 -18.42 -11.72 -9.40
N ARG A 67 -17.30 -12.01 -8.74
CA ARG A 67 -16.79 -11.20 -7.62
C ARG A 67 -16.11 -9.97 -8.19
N LYS A 68 -16.48 -8.80 -7.69
CA LYS A 68 -15.85 -7.55 -8.12
C LYS A 68 -14.66 -7.19 -7.24
N VAL A 69 -13.71 -6.48 -7.83
CA VAL A 69 -12.55 -5.91 -7.15
C VAL A 69 -12.63 -4.40 -7.31
N TYR A 70 -12.73 -3.70 -6.18
CA TYR A 70 -12.69 -2.24 -6.10
C TYR A 70 -11.34 -1.81 -5.58
N ASP A 71 -10.69 -0.93 -6.32
CA ASP A 71 -9.43 -0.32 -5.96
C ASP A 71 -9.66 1.09 -5.41
N LEU A 72 -9.57 1.27 -4.09
CA LEU A 72 -9.89 2.51 -3.38
C LEU A 72 -8.60 3.22 -2.97
N PHE A 73 -8.40 4.44 -3.48
CA PHE A 73 -7.22 5.24 -3.15
C PHE A 73 -7.51 6.73 -3.14
N MET A 74 -6.62 7.47 -2.46
CA MET A 74 -6.68 8.94 -2.41
C MET A 74 -5.81 9.54 -3.50
N LEU A 75 -6.31 10.56 -4.18
CA LEU A 75 -5.51 11.36 -5.11
C LEU A 75 -5.16 12.71 -4.48
N SER A 76 -3.88 13.07 -4.50
CA SER A 76 -3.42 14.39 -4.08
C SER A 76 -2.84 15.18 -5.25
N SER A 77 -1.57 14.94 -5.59
CA SER A 77 -0.84 15.63 -6.66
C SER A 77 -0.21 14.70 -7.71
N GLU A 78 -0.29 13.39 -7.49
CA GLU A 78 0.56 12.39 -8.13
C GLU A 78 -0.04 11.83 -9.46
N LEU A 79 -0.18 12.66 -10.48
CA LEU A 79 -0.80 12.27 -11.76
C LEU A 79 -0.04 11.19 -12.54
N ASP A 80 1.29 11.15 -12.44
CA ASP A 80 2.07 10.06 -13.05
C ASP A 80 1.80 8.72 -12.37
N TRP A 81 1.63 8.71 -11.04
CA TRP A 81 1.23 7.51 -10.31
C TRP A 81 -0.20 7.08 -10.62
N LEU A 82 -1.12 8.04 -10.83
CA LEU A 82 -2.46 7.73 -11.32
C LEU A 82 -2.39 7.02 -12.68
N GLU A 83 -1.58 7.50 -13.60
CA GLU A 83 -1.41 6.86 -14.90
C GLU A 83 -0.83 5.44 -14.78
N ILE A 84 0.28 5.29 -14.06
CA ILE A 84 0.92 3.99 -13.83
C ILE A 84 -0.08 3.01 -13.24
N ARG A 85 -0.85 3.44 -12.23
CA ARG A 85 -1.84 2.61 -11.56
C ARG A 85 -2.95 2.17 -12.50
N LEU A 86 -3.57 3.11 -13.23
CA LEU A 86 -4.68 2.80 -14.13
C LEU A 86 -4.23 1.84 -15.24
N HIS A 87 -3.11 2.10 -15.89
CA HIS A 87 -2.59 1.23 -16.94
C HIS A 87 -2.16 -0.16 -16.43
N THR A 88 -1.65 -0.24 -15.19
CA THR A 88 -1.20 -1.52 -14.62
C THR A 88 -2.39 -2.38 -14.18
N LEU A 89 -3.47 -1.78 -13.67
CA LEU A 89 -4.52 -2.51 -12.97
C LEU A 89 -5.85 -2.61 -13.73
N ALA A 90 -6.02 -1.88 -14.84
CA ALA A 90 -7.30 -1.76 -15.53
C ALA A 90 -7.93 -3.12 -15.87
N ASP A 91 -7.16 -4.13 -16.24
CA ASP A 91 -7.70 -5.46 -16.59
C ASP A 91 -8.02 -6.35 -15.38
N HIS A 92 -7.54 -5.98 -14.20
CA HIS A 92 -7.62 -6.79 -12.98
C HIS A 92 -8.62 -6.25 -11.96
N VAL A 93 -9.08 -5.01 -12.13
CA VAL A 93 -10.12 -4.37 -11.29
C VAL A 93 -11.40 -4.14 -12.07
N ASP A 94 -12.52 -4.10 -11.34
CA ASP A 94 -13.81 -3.71 -11.90
C ASP A 94 -13.96 -2.19 -11.85
N TYR A 95 -13.55 -1.57 -10.73
CA TYR A 95 -13.69 -0.13 -10.52
C TYR A 95 -12.50 0.46 -9.75
N PHE A 96 -12.08 1.65 -10.17
CA PHE A 96 -11.19 2.54 -9.44
C PHE A 96 -12.03 3.55 -8.68
N VAL A 97 -11.97 3.55 -7.36
CA VAL A 97 -12.61 4.55 -6.50
C VAL A 97 -11.58 5.61 -6.16
N VAL A 98 -11.67 6.75 -6.85
CA VAL A 98 -10.73 7.87 -6.72
C VAL A 98 -11.33 8.92 -5.81
N VAL A 99 -10.78 9.06 -4.59
CA VAL A 99 -11.23 10.09 -3.64
C VAL A 99 -10.24 11.25 -3.62
N GLU A 100 -10.68 12.42 -4.07
CA GLU A 100 -9.89 13.64 -4.04
C GLU A 100 -10.45 14.65 -3.03
N SER A 101 -9.57 15.48 -2.46
CA SER A 101 -9.90 16.62 -1.59
C SER A 101 -9.34 17.90 -2.20
N ASN A 102 -10.02 19.04 -2.03
CA ASN A 102 -9.44 20.37 -2.36
C ASN A 102 -8.64 20.96 -1.19
N MET A 103 -8.19 20.12 -0.26
CA MET A 103 -7.36 20.51 0.88
C MET A 103 -6.35 19.43 1.24
N THR A 104 -5.15 19.82 1.65
CA THR A 104 -4.09 18.94 2.16
C THR A 104 -4.41 18.44 3.57
N PHE A 105 -3.69 17.41 4.06
CA PHE A 105 -3.82 16.94 5.44
C PHE A 105 -3.30 17.95 6.47
N THR A 106 -2.53 18.93 6.02
CA THR A 106 -2.07 20.09 6.81
C THR A 106 -3.05 21.27 6.79
N GLY A 107 -4.20 21.15 6.10
CA GLY A 107 -5.28 22.14 6.12
C GLY A 107 -5.14 23.27 5.08
N HIS A 108 -4.21 23.16 4.12
CA HIS A 108 -4.05 24.14 3.05
C HIS A 108 -4.90 23.79 1.84
N SER A 109 -5.49 24.79 1.19
CA SER A 109 -6.24 24.60 -0.06
C SER A 109 -5.34 23.99 -1.13
N LYS A 110 -5.86 23.04 -1.91
CA LYS A 110 -5.19 22.46 -3.08
C LYS A 110 -6.13 22.41 -4.28
N PRO A 111 -5.63 22.56 -5.52
CA PRO A 111 -6.44 22.37 -6.72
C PRO A 111 -6.93 20.92 -6.85
N LEU A 112 -7.99 20.73 -7.65
CA LEU A 112 -8.55 19.42 -7.97
C LEU A 112 -7.92 18.93 -9.27
N LEU A 113 -6.94 18.04 -9.18
CA LEU A 113 -6.16 17.66 -10.34
C LEU A 113 -6.87 16.64 -11.23
N PHE A 114 -7.73 15.78 -10.68
CA PHE A 114 -8.39 14.77 -11.50
C PHE A 114 -9.28 15.42 -12.56
N LEU A 115 -10.16 16.35 -12.15
CA LEU A 115 -11.11 17.00 -13.04
C LEU A 115 -10.40 17.84 -14.11
N ASP A 116 -9.33 18.55 -13.73
CA ASP A 116 -8.53 19.34 -14.66
C ASP A 116 -7.77 18.47 -15.69
N ASN A 117 -7.63 17.16 -15.43
CA ASN A 117 -6.86 16.22 -16.24
C ASN A 117 -7.68 15.01 -16.72
N GLU A 118 -9.00 15.02 -16.58
CA GLU A 118 -9.86 13.85 -16.82
C GLU A 118 -9.70 13.31 -18.25
N SER A 119 -9.50 14.19 -19.23
CA SER A 119 -9.28 13.83 -20.63
C SER A 119 -8.10 12.88 -20.83
N ARG A 120 -7.03 12.98 -20.01
CA ARG A 120 -5.86 12.09 -20.04
C ARG A 120 -6.19 10.65 -19.65
N PHE A 121 -7.27 10.46 -18.89
CA PHE A 121 -7.68 9.16 -18.35
C PHE A 121 -9.00 8.66 -18.95
N SER A 122 -9.48 9.29 -20.02
CA SER A 122 -10.78 9.02 -20.65
C SER A 122 -11.00 7.55 -21.06
N GLN A 123 -9.94 6.84 -21.45
CA GLN A 123 -10.00 5.40 -21.76
C GLN A 123 -10.44 4.54 -20.56
N PHE A 124 -10.23 5.02 -19.33
CA PHE A 124 -10.58 4.34 -18.09
C PHE A 124 -11.88 4.84 -17.48
N SER A 125 -12.50 5.91 -18.01
CA SER A 125 -13.72 6.52 -17.47
C SER A 125 -14.83 5.51 -17.14
N PRO A 126 -15.10 4.45 -17.93
CA PRO A 126 -16.12 3.45 -17.57
C PRO A 126 -15.86 2.68 -16.27
N LYS A 127 -14.61 2.70 -15.76
CA LYS A 127 -14.20 2.05 -14.51
C LYS A 127 -13.88 3.05 -13.39
N ILE A 128 -13.79 4.35 -13.68
CA ILE A 128 -13.45 5.34 -12.67
C ILE A 128 -14.72 5.85 -11.97
N ILE A 129 -14.75 5.67 -10.67
CA ILE A 129 -15.72 6.25 -9.75
C ILE A 129 -15.02 7.38 -9.01
N TYR A 130 -15.13 8.60 -9.53
CA TYR A 130 -14.55 9.79 -8.91
C TYR A 130 -15.48 10.34 -7.80
N HIS A 131 -14.88 10.73 -6.68
CA HIS A 131 -15.60 11.35 -5.57
C HIS A 131 -14.80 12.50 -4.97
N LEU A 132 -15.40 13.69 -4.95
CA LEU A 132 -14.89 14.84 -4.22
C LEU A 132 -15.29 14.72 -2.74
N LEU A 133 -14.31 14.74 -1.84
CA LEU A 133 -14.52 14.60 -0.41
C LEU A 133 -15.47 15.66 0.17
N GLU A 134 -16.51 15.19 0.88
CA GLU A 134 -17.48 16.03 1.58
C GLU A 134 -17.25 16.06 3.11
N ASN A 135 -17.84 17.05 3.78
CA ASN A 135 -17.94 17.12 5.26
C ASN A 135 -16.61 16.98 6.00
N ARG A 136 -15.61 17.74 5.58
CA ARG A 136 -14.24 17.68 6.11
C ARG A 136 -14.16 18.05 7.60
N PRO A 137 -13.22 17.47 8.37
CA PRO A 137 -13.03 17.76 9.79
C PRO A 137 -12.28 19.09 9.99
N LEU A 138 -12.88 20.21 9.56
CA LEU A 138 -12.25 21.55 9.51
C LEU A 138 -11.72 22.07 10.85
N THR A 139 -12.16 21.49 11.97
CA THR A 139 -11.76 21.89 13.33
C THR A 139 -10.68 21.01 13.94
N SER A 140 -10.26 19.93 13.27
CA SER A 140 -9.22 19.06 13.83
C SER A 140 -7.85 19.71 13.77
N ARG A 141 -7.07 19.50 14.84
CA ARG A 141 -5.65 19.88 14.96
C ARG A 141 -4.68 18.75 14.60
N ARG A 142 -5.19 17.56 14.28
CA ARG A 142 -4.37 16.38 13.95
C ARG A 142 -4.48 16.11 12.46
N THR A 143 -3.34 16.06 11.78
CA THR A 143 -3.26 15.75 10.34
C THR A 143 -3.88 14.39 10.03
N TRP A 144 -3.64 13.40 10.90
CA TRP A 144 -4.22 12.06 10.80
C TRP A 144 -5.75 12.04 10.75
N ASP A 145 -6.44 12.97 11.42
CA ASP A 145 -7.91 13.01 11.38
C ASP A 145 -8.42 13.39 9.98
N TYR A 146 -7.67 14.21 9.23
CA TYR A 146 -8.00 14.53 7.83
C TYR A 146 -7.80 13.32 6.92
N GLU A 147 -6.68 12.62 7.10
CA GLU A 147 -6.33 11.42 6.36
C GLU A 147 -7.34 10.28 6.59
N ASP A 148 -7.66 9.99 7.86
CA ASP A 148 -8.62 8.96 8.22
C ASP A 148 -10.04 9.30 7.75
N HIS A 149 -10.42 10.59 7.78
CA HIS A 149 -11.70 11.02 7.23
C HIS A 149 -11.77 10.83 5.71
N GLN A 150 -10.75 11.27 4.97
CA GLN A 150 -10.71 11.09 3.52
C GLN A 150 -10.70 9.62 3.12
N ARG A 151 -9.93 8.80 3.84
CA ARG A 151 -9.87 7.36 3.64
C ARG A 151 -11.21 6.69 3.94
N ASN A 152 -11.85 7.03 5.06
CA ASN A 152 -13.17 6.48 5.40
C ASN A 152 -14.25 6.91 4.39
N ALA A 153 -14.13 8.08 3.76
CA ALA A 153 -15.07 8.54 2.74
C ALA A 153 -15.16 7.60 1.54
N MET A 154 -14.07 6.88 1.21
CA MET A 154 -14.10 5.82 0.19
C MET A 154 -15.20 4.77 0.48
N PHE A 155 -15.50 4.53 1.76
CA PHE A 155 -16.58 3.65 2.17
C PHE A 155 -17.85 4.40 2.53
N THR A 156 -17.78 5.43 3.38
CA THR A 156 -18.96 6.07 3.97
C THR A 156 -19.69 7.01 3.01
N GLN A 157 -18.99 7.56 2.02
CA GLN A 157 -19.57 8.49 1.04
C GLN A 157 -19.75 7.83 -0.33
N VAL A 158 -18.81 6.99 -0.77
CA VAL A 158 -18.86 6.38 -2.11
C VAL A 158 -19.73 5.12 -2.15
N ILE A 159 -19.43 4.09 -1.35
CA ILE A 159 -20.10 2.78 -1.45
C ILE A 159 -21.65 2.87 -1.37
N PRO A 160 -22.26 3.67 -0.47
CA PRO A 160 -23.71 3.84 -0.41
C PRO A 160 -24.35 4.50 -1.64
N ARG A 161 -23.57 5.22 -2.45
CA ARG A 161 -24.05 5.94 -3.65
C ARG A 161 -23.94 5.10 -4.93
N LEU A 162 -23.20 4.00 -4.89
CA LEU A 162 -23.06 3.09 -6.02
C LEU A 162 -24.41 2.46 -6.38
N ASN A 163 -24.69 2.39 -7.66
CA ASN A 163 -25.93 1.84 -8.18
C ASN A 163 -25.69 1.00 -9.45
N GLY A 164 -26.71 0.24 -9.87
CA GLY A 164 -26.61 -0.59 -11.07
C GLY A 164 -25.43 -1.57 -11.02
N THR A 165 -24.64 -1.60 -12.09
CA THR A 165 -23.46 -2.47 -12.23
C THR A 165 -22.35 -2.15 -11.22
N GLU A 166 -22.28 -0.91 -10.71
CA GLU A 166 -21.28 -0.45 -9.74
C GLU A 166 -21.59 -0.91 -8.31
N THR A 167 -22.82 -1.34 -8.02
CA THR A 167 -23.28 -1.70 -6.67
C THR A 167 -22.38 -2.75 -6.01
N ALA A 168 -21.72 -2.42 -4.89
CA ALA A 168 -20.95 -3.40 -4.13
C ALA A 168 -21.89 -4.43 -3.49
N ASN A 169 -21.57 -5.72 -3.62
CA ASN A 169 -22.33 -6.78 -2.96
C ASN A 169 -21.45 -7.69 -2.14
N ILE A 170 -22.10 -8.41 -1.21
CA ILE A 170 -21.41 -9.25 -0.24
C ILE A 170 -20.40 -10.17 -0.94
N GLY A 171 -19.17 -10.19 -0.44
CA GLY A 171 -18.07 -10.97 -0.99
C GLY A 171 -17.16 -10.20 -1.96
N ASP A 172 -17.54 -9.01 -2.44
CA ASP A 172 -16.64 -8.20 -3.29
C ASP A 172 -15.38 -7.78 -2.52
N VAL A 173 -14.27 -7.63 -3.24
CA VAL A 173 -12.98 -7.19 -2.68
C VAL A 173 -12.95 -5.68 -2.62
N LEU A 174 -12.59 -5.15 -1.46
CA LEU A 174 -12.20 -3.74 -1.30
C LEU A 174 -10.71 -3.69 -1.00
N LEU A 175 -9.95 -3.09 -1.89
CA LEU A 175 -8.54 -2.77 -1.72
C LEU A 175 -8.43 -1.31 -1.27
N VAL A 176 -7.68 -1.05 -0.21
CA VAL A 176 -7.44 0.28 0.35
C VAL A 176 -5.94 0.56 0.34
N SER A 177 -5.52 1.53 -0.44
CA SER A 177 -4.12 1.84 -0.68
C SER A 177 -3.87 3.35 -0.84
N ASP A 178 -2.62 3.75 -0.66
CA ASP A 178 -2.14 5.02 -1.20
C ASP A 178 -1.82 4.87 -2.69
N ILE A 179 -1.72 5.98 -3.43
CA ILE A 179 -1.64 5.95 -4.89
C ILE A 179 -0.35 5.30 -5.42
N ASP A 180 0.75 5.43 -4.67
CA ASP A 180 2.08 4.88 -4.90
C ASP A 180 2.27 3.45 -4.36
N GLU A 181 1.21 2.85 -3.80
CA GLU A 181 1.14 1.45 -3.39
C GLU A 181 0.35 0.64 -4.44
N ILE A 182 1.05 0.11 -5.46
CA ILE A 182 0.47 -0.58 -6.61
C ILE A 182 0.45 -2.10 -6.38
N PRO A 183 -0.70 -2.76 -6.20
CA PRO A 183 -0.74 -4.21 -6.14
C PRO A 183 -0.32 -4.85 -7.44
N ARG A 184 0.24 -6.05 -7.36
CA ARG A 184 0.54 -6.82 -8.55
C ARG A 184 -0.75 -7.33 -9.20
N PRO A 185 -0.84 -7.36 -10.54
CA PRO A 185 -1.94 -8.01 -11.26
C PRO A 185 -2.30 -9.40 -10.72
N GLU A 186 -1.30 -10.24 -10.46
CA GLU A 186 -1.46 -11.61 -9.97
C GLU A 186 -2.05 -11.64 -8.55
N THR A 187 -1.72 -10.65 -7.73
CA THR A 187 -2.33 -10.48 -6.41
C THR A 187 -3.83 -10.22 -6.55
N LEU A 188 -4.25 -9.35 -7.47
CA LEU A 188 -5.67 -9.07 -7.68
C LEU A 188 -6.43 -10.29 -8.20
N ASP A 189 -5.81 -11.07 -9.09
CA ASP A 189 -6.36 -12.34 -9.57
C ASP A 189 -6.55 -13.36 -8.44
N LEU A 190 -5.56 -13.45 -7.54
CA LEU A 190 -5.62 -14.27 -6.32
C LEU A 190 -6.76 -13.80 -5.40
N LEU A 191 -6.86 -12.50 -5.12
CA LEU A 191 -7.93 -11.94 -4.30
C LEU A 191 -9.31 -12.17 -4.91
N ARG A 192 -9.43 -12.19 -6.23
CA ARG A 192 -10.68 -12.49 -6.93
C ARG A 192 -11.05 -13.98 -6.78
N ALA A 193 -10.07 -14.88 -6.86
CA ALA A 193 -10.27 -16.32 -6.90
C ALA A 193 -10.36 -17.00 -5.51
N CYS A 194 -9.83 -16.41 -4.45
CA CYS A 194 -9.67 -17.07 -3.15
C CYS A 194 -10.47 -16.39 -2.01
N ASP A 195 -10.93 -17.19 -1.06
CA ASP A 195 -11.54 -16.73 0.19
C ASP A 195 -10.43 -16.46 1.21
N PHE A 196 -10.10 -15.19 1.38
CA PHE A 196 -8.99 -14.70 2.21
C PHE A 196 -9.51 -14.01 3.49
N ASP A 197 -8.62 -13.88 4.47
CA ASP A 197 -8.94 -13.30 5.77
C ASP A 197 -9.43 -11.85 5.69
N LYS A 198 -10.35 -11.49 6.59
CA LYS A 198 -11.01 -10.17 6.60
C LYS A 198 -10.03 -8.99 6.66
N ARG A 199 -8.85 -9.16 7.28
CA ARG A 199 -7.77 -8.16 7.34
C ARG A 199 -6.53 -8.73 6.67
N LEU A 200 -6.41 -8.53 5.37
CA LEU A 200 -5.24 -8.98 4.63
C LEU A 200 -4.32 -7.80 4.35
N THR A 201 -3.07 -7.91 4.77
CA THR A 201 -1.98 -7.02 4.38
C THR A 201 -1.31 -7.57 3.13
N LEU A 202 -1.25 -6.75 2.10
CA LEU A 202 -0.53 -7.03 0.85
C LEU A 202 0.84 -6.40 0.97
N SER A 203 1.81 -7.12 1.52
CA SER A 203 3.14 -6.55 1.77
C SER A 203 3.81 -6.15 0.46
N SER A 204 4.30 -4.91 0.42
CA SER A 204 4.93 -4.34 -0.77
C SER A 204 6.45 -4.49 -0.74
N ARG A 205 7.02 -4.83 -1.89
CA ARG A 205 8.41 -4.51 -2.21
C ARG A 205 8.58 -3.00 -2.09
N PHE A 206 9.43 -2.58 -1.16
CA PHE A 206 9.56 -1.17 -0.82
C PHE A 206 10.74 -0.53 -1.52
N TYR A 207 10.43 0.38 -2.45
CA TYR A 207 11.36 1.17 -3.21
C TYR A 207 11.30 2.63 -2.79
N TYR A 208 12.40 3.35 -3.02
CA TYR A 208 12.55 4.74 -2.59
C TYR A 208 13.15 5.59 -3.71
N TYR A 209 12.59 6.77 -4.00
CA TYR A 209 12.98 7.65 -5.14
C TYR A 209 12.82 7.08 -6.56
N GLY A 210 12.88 5.76 -6.73
CA GLY A 210 12.68 4.99 -7.96
C GLY A 210 12.89 3.50 -7.67
N PHE A 211 12.55 2.65 -8.64
CA PHE A 211 12.69 1.19 -8.56
C PHE A 211 14.13 0.68 -8.51
N GLN A 212 15.10 1.60 -8.57
CA GLN A 212 16.51 1.33 -8.33
C GLN A 212 16.85 1.16 -6.85
N PHE A 213 16.16 1.81 -5.92
CA PHE A 213 16.55 1.81 -4.51
C PHE A 213 15.63 0.92 -3.68
N LEU A 214 16.02 -0.34 -3.51
CA LEU A 214 15.28 -1.30 -2.70
C LEU A 214 15.61 -1.11 -1.21
N HIS A 215 14.60 -0.93 -0.37
CA HIS A 215 14.79 -0.80 1.08
C HIS A 215 15.36 -2.08 1.71
N LYS A 216 16.40 -1.92 2.54
CA LYS A 216 17.02 -2.99 3.31
C LYS A 216 16.27 -3.18 4.62
N GLY A 217 15.19 -3.95 4.58
CA GLY A 217 14.40 -4.23 5.78
C GLY A 217 13.17 -5.06 5.48
N PRO A 218 12.19 -5.11 6.40
CA PRO A 218 10.92 -5.77 6.14
C PRO A 218 10.20 -5.09 4.98
N GLU A 219 9.35 -5.86 4.30
CA GLU A 219 8.44 -5.32 3.28
C GLU A 219 7.50 -4.28 3.90
N TRP A 220 7.13 -3.29 3.09
CA TRP A 220 6.20 -2.25 3.52
C TRP A 220 4.84 -2.88 3.81
N PRO A 221 4.23 -2.68 4.99
CA PRO A 221 3.09 -3.47 5.47
C PRO A 221 1.75 -2.95 4.93
N HIS A 222 1.72 -2.57 3.65
CA HIS A 222 0.60 -1.98 2.95
C HIS A 222 0.73 -2.27 1.45
N PRO A 223 -0.36 -2.29 0.67
CA PRO A 223 -1.74 -1.91 1.02
C PRO A 223 -2.54 -2.99 1.77
N GLN A 224 -3.84 -2.75 2.00
CA GLN A 224 -4.72 -3.68 2.69
C GLN A 224 -5.92 -4.06 1.82
N ALA A 225 -6.35 -5.31 1.93
CA ALA A 225 -7.57 -5.81 1.33
C ALA A 225 -8.55 -6.32 2.39
N THR A 226 -9.84 -6.12 2.13
CA THR A 226 -10.94 -6.68 2.91
C THR A 226 -12.08 -7.13 2.01
N ILE A 227 -13.10 -7.72 2.63
CA ILE A 227 -14.32 -8.18 1.98
C ILE A 227 -15.46 -7.24 2.32
N TYR A 228 -16.20 -6.80 1.30
CA TYR A 228 -17.46 -6.13 1.51
C TYR A 228 -18.46 -7.10 2.18
N ALA A 229 -18.85 -6.77 3.41
CA ALA A 229 -19.77 -7.54 4.24
C ALA A 229 -21.06 -6.77 4.54
N GLY A 230 -21.35 -5.72 3.75
CA GLY A 230 -22.49 -4.85 3.93
C GLY A 230 -22.17 -3.58 4.73
N PRO A 231 -23.12 -2.66 4.86
CA PRO A 231 -22.87 -1.31 5.38
C PRO A 231 -22.38 -1.27 6.83
N THR A 232 -22.75 -2.25 7.65
CA THR A 232 -22.45 -2.26 9.09
C THR A 232 -21.35 -3.24 9.50
N LYS A 233 -20.99 -4.20 8.64
CA LYS A 233 -20.03 -5.28 8.98
C LYS A 233 -18.70 -5.16 8.23
N THR A 234 -18.66 -4.36 7.16
CA THR A 234 -17.41 -4.10 6.44
C THR A 234 -16.48 -3.27 7.32
N ILE A 235 -15.18 -3.61 7.33
CA ILE A 235 -14.18 -2.84 8.07
C ILE A 235 -14.01 -1.50 7.37
N LEU A 236 -14.04 -0.41 8.12
CA LEU A 236 -13.82 0.91 7.55
C LEU A 236 -12.37 1.04 7.04
N PRO A 237 -12.14 1.75 5.93
CA PRO A 237 -10.82 1.93 5.35
C PRO A 237 -9.72 2.38 6.34
N ALA A 238 -9.98 3.34 7.24
CA ALA A 238 -9.00 3.76 8.26
C ALA A 238 -8.74 2.68 9.30
N ASP A 239 -9.78 2.00 9.80
CA ASP A 239 -9.63 0.83 10.68
C ASP A 239 -8.79 -0.26 10.01
N LEU A 240 -9.02 -0.51 8.72
CA LEU A 240 -8.30 -1.52 7.97
C LEU A 240 -6.79 -1.18 7.88
N ARG A 241 -6.45 0.07 7.55
CA ARG A 241 -5.06 0.57 7.44
C ARG A 241 -4.34 0.57 8.78
N ASN A 242 -4.96 1.15 9.81
CA ASN A 242 -4.29 1.46 11.07
C ASN A 242 -4.48 0.34 12.12
N GLY A 243 -5.42 -0.59 11.88
CA GLY A 243 -5.87 -1.57 12.88
C GLY A 243 -6.72 -0.95 14.00
N GLU A 244 -7.41 0.15 13.69
CA GLU A 244 -8.19 0.97 14.62
C GLU A 244 -9.63 0.49 14.77
N GLY A 245 -9.95 -0.20 15.86
CA GLY A 245 -11.34 -0.55 16.17
C GLY A 245 -11.45 -1.96 16.73
N GLY A 246 -12.55 -2.24 17.43
CA GLY A 246 -12.71 -3.52 18.11
C GLY A 246 -11.64 -3.80 19.17
N PHE A 247 -11.54 -5.06 19.59
CA PHE A 247 -10.57 -5.49 20.60
C PHE A 247 -9.26 -5.90 19.91
N ARG A 248 -8.16 -5.18 20.21
CA ARG A 248 -6.85 -5.30 19.54
C ARG A 248 -6.34 -6.74 19.41
N LEU A 249 -6.57 -7.58 20.42
CA LEU A 249 -6.15 -8.97 20.39
C LEU A 249 -6.91 -9.80 19.33
N PHE A 250 -8.22 -9.57 19.17
CA PHE A 250 -8.99 -10.25 18.12
C PHE A 250 -8.57 -9.78 16.72
N ASN A 251 -8.29 -8.49 16.54
CA ASN A 251 -7.77 -7.99 15.26
C ASN A 251 -6.45 -8.64 14.89
N TYR A 252 -5.54 -8.83 15.86
CA TYR A 252 -4.25 -9.47 15.63
C TYR A 252 -4.40 -10.87 15.04
N PHE A 253 -5.32 -11.68 15.56
CA PHE A 253 -5.57 -13.03 15.05
C PHE A 253 -6.27 -13.08 13.68
N GLN A 254 -6.89 -11.98 13.26
CA GLN A 254 -7.53 -11.85 11.94
C GLN A 254 -6.60 -11.27 10.87
N LYS A 255 -5.42 -10.80 11.27
CA LYS A 255 -4.43 -10.25 10.33
C LYS A 255 -3.70 -11.39 9.64
N ARG A 256 -3.69 -11.35 8.33
CA ARG A 256 -2.76 -12.14 7.50
C ARG A 256 -1.92 -11.23 6.64
N ASN A 257 -0.77 -11.75 6.25
CA ASN A 257 0.18 -11.07 5.37
C ASN A 257 0.37 -11.93 4.12
N LEU A 258 0.24 -11.32 2.96
CA LEU A 258 0.69 -11.87 1.69
C LEU A 258 1.95 -11.11 1.27
N ALA A 259 3.08 -11.80 1.32
CA ALA A 259 4.38 -11.23 0.98
C ALA A 259 4.50 -10.97 -0.53
N ASN A 260 5.32 -9.99 -0.90
CA ASN A 260 5.59 -9.60 -2.29
C ASN A 260 4.32 -9.38 -3.12
N ALA A 261 3.25 -8.90 -2.51
CA ALA A 261 1.94 -8.76 -3.13
C ALA A 261 1.80 -7.49 -3.96
N SER A 262 2.66 -6.51 -3.72
CA SER A 262 2.54 -5.14 -4.23
C SER A 262 3.91 -4.49 -4.40
N TRP A 263 3.94 -3.36 -5.11
CA TRP A 263 5.05 -2.42 -5.15
C TRP A 263 4.68 -1.17 -4.35
N HIS A 264 5.65 -0.60 -3.64
CA HIS A 264 5.51 0.73 -3.05
C HIS A 264 6.75 1.55 -3.42
N CYS A 265 6.56 2.73 -4.00
CA CYS A 265 7.64 3.63 -4.37
C CYS A 265 7.47 4.98 -3.69
N SER A 266 8.13 5.16 -2.55
CA SER A 266 8.00 6.40 -1.77
C SER A 266 8.94 7.50 -2.28
N SER A 267 8.45 8.74 -2.28
CA SER A 267 9.18 9.93 -2.78
C SER A 267 9.63 9.81 -4.24
N CYS A 268 8.91 9.03 -5.05
CA CYS A 268 9.24 8.76 -6.44
C CYS A 268 8.60 9.77 -7.38
N PHE A 269 9.24 10.94 -7.52
CA PHE A 269 8.72 12.09 -8.26
C PHE A 269 9.66 12.57 -9.36
N SER A 270 9.09 13.12 -10.44
CA SER A 270 9.85 13.61 -11.59
C SER A 270 10.50 14.98 -11.33
N THR A 271 9.98 15.72 -10.34
CA THR A 271 10.45 17.07 -9.98
C THR A 271 10.77 17.20 -8.49
N ILE A 272 11.66 18.13 -8.17
CA ILE A 272 11.92 18.56 -6.80
C ILE A 272 10.68 19.26 -6.22
N ALA A 273 9.98 20.04 -7.03
CA ALA A 273 8.74 20.70 -6.63
C ALA A 273 7.70 19.71 -6.08
N GLU A 274 7.54 18.53 -6.69
CA GLU A 274 6.64 17.48 -6.19
C GLU A 274 7.10 16.91 -4.84
N ILE A 275 8.40 16.67 -4.65
CA ILE A 275 8.94 16.23 -3.34
C ILE A 275 8.60 17.28 -2.27
N LEU A 276 8.88 18.55 -2.54
CA LEU A 276 8.63 19.64 -1.60
C LEU A 276 7.14 19.83 -1.30
N ASN A 277 6.28 19.63 -2.31
CA ASN A 277 4.82 19.65 -2.15
C ASN A 277 4.33 18.49 -1.29
N LYS A 278 4.85 17.27 -1.50
CA LYS A 278 4.52 16.09 -0.68
C LYS A 278 4.93 16.31 0.78
N MET A 279 6.15 16.80 1.01
CA MET A 279 6.63 17.13 2.36
C MET A 279 5.75 18.17 3.07
N ALA A 280 5.22 19.15 2.32
CA ALA A 280 4.36 20.18 2.89
C ALA A 280 2.92 19.72 3.18
N SER A 281 2.48 18.61 2.57
CA SER A 281 1.06 18.22 2.54
C SER A 281 0.73 16.93 3.28
N PHE A 282 1.70 16.04 3.52
CA PHE A 282 1.48 14.75 4.18
C PHE A 282 1.31 14.85 5.71
N SER A 283 0.84 13.78 6.33
CA SER A 283 0.56 13.75 7.78
C SER A 283 1.82 13.74 8.66
N HIS A 284 2.99 13.40 8.10
CA HIS A 284 4.29 13.35 8.79
C HIS A 284 4.94 14.74 8.92
N THR A 285 4.28 15.68 9.60
CA THR A 285 4.72 17.09 9.66
C THR A 285 6.14 17.31 10.18
N THR A 286 6.66 16.41 11.02
CA THR A 286 8.05 16.46 11.54
C THR A 286 9.10 16.26 10.44
N LEU A 287 8.74 15.68 9.31
CA LEU A 287 9.62 15.46 8.16
C LEU A 287 9.68 16.66 7.20
N ASN A 288 8.92 17.73 7.48
CA ASN A 288 8.87 18.96 6.68
C ASN A 288 9.81 20.07 7.18
N GLN A 289 10.88 19.73 7.89
CA GLN A 289 11.81 20.72 8.44
C GLN A 289 12.72 21.31 7.37
N GLU A 290 13.09 22.60 7.52
CA GLU A 290 13.91 23.36 6.57
C GLU A 290 15.24 22.65 6.21
N VAL A 291 15.84 21.97 7.19
CA VAL A 291 17.08 21.20 7.01
C VAL A 291 16.99 20.12 5.91
N PHE A 292 15.78 19.64 5.59
CA PHE A 292 15.53 18.61 4.59
C PHE A 292 15.05 19.16 3.23
N ARG A 293 14.80 20.47 3.14
CA ARG A 293 14.11 21.09 1.99
C ARG A 293 15.04 21.68 0.93
N SER A 294 16.33 21.75 1.19
CA SER A 294 17.31 22.25 0.22
C SER A 294 17.34 21.38 -1.05
N GLU A 295 17.18 21.99 -2.22
CA GLU A 295 17.23 21.29 -3.52
C GLU A 295 18.54 20.52 -3.69
N ALA A 296 19.68 21.14 -3.38
CA ALA A 296 20.99 20.52 -3.46
C ALA A 296 21.09 19.27 -2.57
N ARG A 297 20.46 19.31 -1.38
CA ARG A 297 20.38 18.14 -0.49
C ARG A 297 19.50 17.06 -1.12
N ILE A 298 18.30 17.40 -1.60
CA ILE A 298 17.38 16.44 -2.21
C ILE A 298 18.08 15.70 -3.35
N VAL A 299 18.71 16.43 -4.26
CA VAL A 299 19.48 15.87 -5.38
C VAL A 299 20.62 14.97 -4.88
N ASP A 300 21.42 15.44 -3.91
CA ASP A 300 22.54 14.67 -3.37
C ASP A 300 22.09 13.34 -2.75
N ARG A 301 21.01 13.37 -1.95
CA ARG A 301 20.47 12.20 -1.25
C ARG A 301 19.83 11.20 -2.21
N VAL A 302 19.02 11.68 -3.14
CA VAL A 302 18.36 10.84 -4.16
C VAL A 302 19.41 10.15 -5.02
N ARG A 303 20.38 10.90 -5.55
CA ARG A 303 21.43 10.35 -6.42
C ARG A 303 22.28 9.28 -5.76
N LYS A 304 22.53 9.42 -4.45
CA LYS A 304 23.36 8.50 -3.68
C LYS A 304 22.56 7.39 -3.00
N GLY A 305 21.24 7.36 -3.14
CA GLY A 305 20.38 6.40 -2.44
C GLY A 305 20.45 6.52 -0.92
N LEU A 306 20.56 7.74 -0.41
CA LEU A 306 20.59 8.05 1.03
C LEU A 306 19.20 8.53 1.48
N ASP A 307 18.79 8.17 2.70
CA ASP A 307 17.53 8.68 3.28
C ASP A 307 17.54 10.22 3.35
N LEU A 308 16.47 10.84 2.87
CA LEU A 308 16.33 12.30 2.80
C LEU A 308 16.32 12.92 4.21
N TRP A 309 15.84 12.17 5.20
CA TRP A 309 15.59 12.62 6.56
C TRP A 309 16.62 12.15 7.59
N ASP A 310 17.71 11.51 7.16
CA ASP A 310 18.76 10.96 8.03
C ASP A 310 18.20 10.00 9.12
N ARG A 311 17.12 9.27 8.81
CA ARG A 311 16.50 8.31 9.72
C ARG A 311 17.35 7.06 9.84
N LYS A 312 17.52 6.58 11.07
CA LYS A 312 18.30 5.36 11.34
C LYS A 312 17.57 4.12 10.83
N GLY A 313 18.26 3.28 10.06
CA GLY A 313 17.75 2.01 9.54
C GLY A 313 16.98 2.12 8.23
N GLU A 314 16.89 3.32 7.66
CA GLU A 314 16.35 3.56 6.32
C GLU A 314 17.53 3.51 5.32
N ASP A 315 17.97 2.29 5.07
CA ASP A 315 19.09 2.00 4.18
C ASP A 315 18.57 1.35 2.89
N TYR A 316 19.20 1.65 1.76
CA TYR A 316 18.76 1.16 0.45
C TYR A 316 19.87 0.39 -0.27
N GLU A 317 19.47 -0.64 -1.00
CA GLU A 317 20.28 -1.36 -1.97
C GLU A 317 20.02 -0.74 -3.35
N ILE A 318 21.10 -0.36 -4.04
CA ILE A 318 21.03 0.20 -5.39
C ILE A 318 21.10 -0.96 -6.38
N LEU A 319 19.99 -1.21 -7.06
CA LEU A 319 19.85 -2.22 -8.09
C LEU A 319 20.21 -1.59 -9.44
N MET A 320 21.30 -2.07 -10.06
CA MET A 320 21.74 -1.60 -11.38
C MET A 320 20.79 -2.04 -12.49
N GLU A 321 20.20 -3.22 -12.34
CA GLU A 321 19.19 -3.78 -13.22
C GLU A 321 18.08 -4.36 -12.35
N ASN A 322 16.89 -3.79 -12.45
CA ASN A 322 15.70 -4.28 -11.75
C ASN A 322 14.57 -4.52 -12.75
N SER A 323 14.14 -5.77 -12.86
CA SER A 323 12.97 -6.17 -13.65
C SER A 323 11.68 -6.21 -12.82
N ASP A 324 11.77 -6.08 -11.50
CA ASP A 324 10.62 -6.09 -10.60
C ASP A 324 9.96 -4.71 -10.50
N ILE A 325 9.31 -4.31 -11.60
CA ILE A 325 8.67 -3.01 -11.78
C ILE A 325 7.28 -3.16 -12.42
N PRO A 326 6.36 -2.18 -12.28
CA PRO A 326 5.11 -2.19 -13.02
C PRO A 326 5.37 -2.23 -14.53
N GLY A 327 4.66 -3.11 -15.24
CA GLY A 327 4.87 -3.31 -16.68
C GLY A 327 4.71 -2.02 -17.50
N TRP A 328 3.79 -1.12 -17.11
CA TRP A 328 3.63 0.17 -17.75
C TRP A 328 4.88 1.05 -17.67
N VAL A 329 5.57 1.05 -16.52
CA VAL A 329 6.81 1.80 -16.30
C VAL A 329 7.92 1.24 -17.21
N GLY A 330 8.06 -0.09 -17.25
CA GLY A 330 9.06 -0.74 -18.10
C GLY A 330 8.83 -0.50 -19.59
N ASN A 331 7.58 -0.59 -20.04
CA ASN A 331 7.22 -0.40 -21.46
C ASN A 331 7.32 1.07 -21.90
N ASN A 332 7.31 2.03 -20.97
CA ASN A 332 7.40 3.46 -21.23
C ASN A 332 8.64 4.07 -20.56
N SER A 333 9.77 3.37 -20.63
CA SER A 333 11.00 3.71 -19.91
C SER A 333 11.57 5.08 -20.27
N GLU A 334 11.31 5.60 -21.47
CA GLU A 334 11.73 6.96 -21.86
C GLU A 334 11.01 8.02 -21.02
N ARG A 335 9.68 7.88 -20.86
CA ARG A 335 8.89 8.81 -20.06
C ARG A 335 9.15 8.65 -18.57
N PHE A 336 9.22 7.41 -18.09
CA PHE A 336 9.40 7.11 -16.66
C PHE A 336 10.86 6.84 -16.28
N GLY A 337 11.82 7.37 -17.05
CA GLY A 337 13.25 7.15 -16.81
C GLY A 337 13.70 7.55 -15.40
N TYR A 338 13.06 8.59 -14.83
CA TYR A 338 13.28 9.03 -13.46
C TYR A 338 12.92 7.96 -12.41
N LEU A 339 12.01 7.02 -12.71
CA LEU A 339 11.70 5.90 -11.81
C LEU A 339 12.72 4.76 -11.93
N LEU A 340 13.59 4.77 -12.95
CA LEU A 340 14.46 3.65 -13.27
C LEU A 340 15.93 3.94 -12.97
N ARG A 341 16.40 5.18 -13.19
CA ARG A 341 17.79 5.58 -12.97
C ARG A 341 17.87 7.00 -12.42
N ARG A 342 18.71 7.17 -11.40
CA ARG A 342 18.78 8.41 -10.60
C ARG A 342 20.21 8.84 -10.29
N GLU A 343 21.22 8.17 -10.83
CA GLU A 343 22.63 8.41 -10.50
C GLU A 343 23.25 9.60 -11.26
N GLY A 344 22.54 10.14 -12.24
CA GLY A 344 22.93 11.34 -12.99
C GLY A 344 23.04 12.58 -12.10
N GLU A 345 23.75 13.61 -12.57
CA GLU A 345 24.03 14.81 -11.76
C GLU A 345 22.78 15.56 -11.28
N ASN A 346 21.68 15.49 -12.04
CA ASN A 346 20.39 16.06 -11.67
C ASN A 346 19.47 15.08 -10.93
N ALA A 347 19.95 13.87 -10.62
CA ALA A 347 19.16 12.82 -10.00
C ALA A 347 17.83 12.51 -10.73
N GLY A 348 17.79 12.65 -12.05
CA GLY A 348 16.58 12.44 -12.86
C GLY A 348 15.47 13.47 -12.61
N PHE A 349 15.74 14.58 -11.91
CA PHE A 349 14.79 15.67 -11.76
C PHE A 349 14.79 16.56 -13.00
N VAL A 350 13.60 16.80 -13.57
CA VAL A 350 13.45 17.61 -14.78
C VAL A 350 13.52 19.12 -14.51
N ASP A 351 13.28 19.53 -13.27
CA ASP A 351 13.31 20.92 -12.81
C ASP A 351 14.65 21.34 -12.18
N TYR A 352 15.65 20.46 -12.18
CA TYR A 352 16.97 20.74 -11.61
C TYR A 352 18.06 20.80 -12.68
N VAL A 353 18.83 21.89 -12.64
CA VAL A 353 19.99 22.10 -13.51
C VAL A 353 21.26 21.88 -12.68
N ALA A 354 22.00 20.81 -12.99
CA ALA A 354 23.33 20.61 -12.43
C ALA A 354 24.25 21.74 -12.91
N GLY A 355 25.05 22.31 -12.00
CA GLY A 355 25.73 23.60 -12.20
C GLY A 355 26.43 23.75 -13.55
N GLY A 356 25.90 24.64 -14.41
CA GLY A 356 26.60 25.20 -15.57
C GLY A 356 26.04 24.94 -16.97
N GLY A 357 24.86 24.31 -17.16
CA GLY A 357 24.30 24.05 -18.50
C GLY A 357 22.88 24.59 -18.68
N ASP A 358 22.62 25.32 -19.76
CA ASP A 358 21.33 25.92 -20.09
C ASP A 358 20.16 24.93 -20.07
N ARG A 359 18.96 25.43 -19.70
CA ARG A 359 17.70 24.69 -19.69
C ARG A 359 17.48 24.00 -21.04
N ILE A 360 17.38 22.67 -21.05
CA ILE A 360 16.79 21.94 -22.17
C ILE A 360 15.27 22.13 -22.06
N THR A 361 14.73 23.02 -22.87
CA THR A 361 13.29 23.12 -23.15
C THR A 361 12.91 21.98 -24.09
N TYR A 362 11.99 21.10 -23.64
CA TYR A 362 11.25 20.17 -24.50
C TYR A 362 10.02 20.85 -25.10
#